data_AF-A0A511V737-F1
#
_entry.id   AF-A0A511V737-F1
#
_cell.length_a   1.000
_cell.length_b   1.000
_cell.length_c   1.000
_cell.angle_alpha   90.00
_cell.angle_beta   90.00
_cell.angle_gamma   90.00
#
_symmetry.space_group_name_H-M   'P 1'
#
loop_
_entity.id
_entity.type
_entity.pdbx_description
1 polymer ?
#
loop_
_entity_poly.entity_id
_entity_poly.type
_entity_poly.pdbx_seq_one_letter_code
_entity_poly.pdbx_strand_id
1 'polypeptide(L)'
;MEIKKVEFTEELQTGIPFIDHQHEQLIDRMNMFLDAVEAHDEEFVEDTVEYLLQYTLYHFKSEENIMLRHLYEGFEMHRDQHSVFIKRMFKMKLQIENEGVTPEVTQSLKDELLDWLINHIIAQDKKLSAIEMEV
;
A
#
# COMPACT_ATOMS: atom_id res chain seq x y z
N MET A 1 13.75 11.14 -16.40
CA MET A 1 13.20 9.79 -16.69
C MET A 1 11.73 9.90 -16.42
N GLU A 2 10.90 9.58 -17.40
CA GLU A 2 9.45 9.54 -17.25
C GLU A 2 9.14 8.49 -16.16
N ILE A 3 8.46 8.91 -15.08
CA ILE A 3 8.02 7.95 -14.06
C ILE A 3 6.92 7.12 -14.71
N LYS A 4 7.19 5.82 -14.88
CA LYS A 4 6.20 4.91 -15.45
C LYS A 4 5.11 4.69 -14.41
N LYS A 5 3.90 5.20 -14.68
CA LYS A 5 2.71 4.90 -13.88
C LYS A 5 2.53 3.39 -13.77
N VAL A 6 2.05 2.95 -12.62
CA VAL A 6 1.74 1.55 -12.40
C VAL A 6 0.31 1.31 -12.84
N GLU A 7 0.13 0.35 -13.73
CA GLU A 7 -1.19 -0.10 -14.17
C GLU A 7 -1.60 -1.31 -13.33
N PHE A 8 -2.87 -1.38 -12.93
CA PHE A 8 -3.41 -2.57 -12.31
C PHE A 8 -3.53 -3.69 -13.35
N THR A 9 -2.71 -4.74 -13.18
CA THR A 9 -2.66 -5.88 -14.11
C THR A 9 -3.10 -7.17 -13.41
N GLU A 10 -3.26 -8.26 -14.18
CA GLU A 10 -3.53 -9.60 -13.64
C GLU A 10 -2.47 -10.08 -12.63
N GLU A 11 -1.26 -9.52 -12.68
CA GLU A 11 -0.20 -9.83 -11.71
C GLU A 11 -0.52 -9.31 -10.30
N LEU A 12 -1.36 -8.28 -10.20
CA LEU A 12 -1.75 -7.61 -8.96
C LEU A 12 -3.12 -8.07 -8.43
N GLN A 13 -3.78 -8.97 -9.16
CA GLN A 13 -5.04 -9.57 -8.77
C GLN A 13 -4.83 -10.75 -7.81
N THR A 14 -5.60 -10.74 -6.74
CA THR A 14 -5.78 -11.83 -5.77
C THR A 14 -6.92 -12.77 -6.17
N GLY A 15 -7.83 -12.32 -7.04
CA GLY A 15 -9.05 -13.04 -7.37
C GLY A 15 -10.16 -12.88 -6.32
N ILE A 16 -9.93 -12.06 -5.29
CA ILE A 16 -10.92 -11.68 -4.28
C ILE A 16 -11.38 -10.26 -4.66
N PRO A 17 -12.57 -10.09 -5.28
CA PRO A 17 -12.94 -8.83 -5.94
C PRO A 17 -12.86 -7.59 -5.06
N PHE A 18 -13.18 -7.74 -3.77
CA PHE A 18 -13.13 -6.63 -2.82
C PHE A 18 -11.69 -6.23 -2.44
N ILE A 19 -10.75 -7.17 -2.37
CA ILE A 19 -9.32 -6.87 -2.15
C ILE A 19 -8.71 -6.25 -3.41
N ASP A 20 -9.05 -6.80 -4.58
CA ASP A 20 -8.59 -6.28 -5.87
C ASP A 20 -9.02 -4.81 -6.06
N HIS A 21 -10.25 -4.47 -5.67
CA HIS A 21 -10.70 -3.08 -5.68
C HIS A 21 -9.90 -2.19 -4.73
N GLN A 22 -9.50 -2.68 -3.55
CA GLN A 22 -8.65 -1.92 -2.64
C GLN A 22 -7.24 -1.71 -3.21
N HIS A 23 -6.68 -2.69 -3.91
CA HIS A 23 -5.40 -2.54 -4.62
C HIS A 23 -5.48 -1.47 -5.70
N GLU A 24 -6.55 -1.45 -6.49
CA GLU A 24 -6.77 -0.39 -7.49
C GLU A 24 -6.75 1.01 -6.85
N GLN A 25 -7.46 1.20 -5.73
CA GLN A 25 -7.49 2.49 -5.02
C GLN A 25 -6.11 2.89 -4.46
N LEU A 26 -5.32 1.93 -3.98
CA LEU A 26 -3.96 2.18 -3.52
C LEU A 26 -3.03 2.58 -4.68
N ILE A 27 -3.14 1.90 -5.82
CA ILE A 27 -2.35 2.18 -7.02
C ILE A 27 -2.72 3.53 -7.63
N ASP A 28 -4.01 3.85 -7.68
CA ASP A 28 -4.49 5.16 -8.13
C ASP A 28 -3.90 6.28 -7.25
N ARG A 29 -3.95 6.13 -5.93
CA ARG A 29 -3.35 7.10 -5.01
C ARG A 29 -1.84 7.23 -5.21
N MET A 30 -1.13 6.12 -5.39
CA MET A 30 0.30 6.13 -5.69
C MET A 30 0.59 6.88 -6.99
N ASN A 31 -0.17 6.64 -8.06
CA ASN A 31 0.01 7.32 -9.33
C ASN A 31 -0.22 8.84 -9.19
N MET A 32 -1.25 9.26 -8.45
CA MET A 32 -1.49 10.68 -8.15
C MET A 32 -0.35 11.30 -7.33
N PHE A 33 0.22 10.54 -6.38
CA PHE A 33 1.38 10.98 -5.62
C PHE A 33 2.60 11.20 -6.51
N LEU A 34 2.86 10.31 -7.49
CA LEU A 34 3.97 10.48 -8.42
C LEU A 34 3.81 11.76 -9.25
N ASP A 35 2.59 12.05 -9.71
CA ASP A 35 2.26 13.31 -10.41
C ASP A 35 2.48 14.54 -9.50
N ALA A 36 2.04 14.47 -8.24
CA ALA A 36 2.23 15.54 -7.25
C ALA A 36 3.70 15.84 -6.97
N VAL A 37 4.55 14.82 -6.91
CA VAL A 37 5.99 15.01 -6.74
C VAL A 37 6.61 15.74 -7.93
N GLU A 38 6.20 15.42 -9.16
CA GLU A 38 6.66 16.13 -10.36
C GLU A 38 6.17 17.58 -10.40
N ALA A 39 4.96 17.83 -9.86
CA ALA A 39 4.38 19.16 -9.75
C ALA A 39 4.89 19.98 -8.54
N HIS A 40 5.73 19.41 -7.68
CA HIS A 40 6.14 20.00 -6.40
C HIS A 40 4.95 20.37 -5.49
N ASP A 41 3.91 19.54 -5.49
CA ASP A 41 2.72 19.70 -4.65
C ASP A 41 2.93 19.03 -3.29
N GLU A 42 3.50 19.79 -2.35
CA GLU A 42 3.79 19.31 -0.99
C GLU A 42 2.51 18.97 -0.21
N GLU A 43 1.41 19.71 -0.41
CA GLU A 43 0.14 19.46 0.28
C GLU A 43 -0.41 18.08 -0.09
N PHE A 44 -0.36 17.72 -1.38
CA PHE A 44 -0.80 16.40 -1.82
C PHE A 44 0.13 15.27 -1.34
N VAL A 45 1.44 15.53 -1.21
CA VAL A 45 2.37 14.56 -0.63
C VAL A 45 2.03 14.26 0.84
N GLU A 46 1.74 15.29 1.63
CA GLU A 46 1.28 15.14 3.02
C GLU A 46 -0.06 14.39 3.08
N ASP A 47 -1.03 14.79 2.27
CA ASP A 47 -2.33 14.13 2.15
C ASP A 47 -2.20 12.65 1.75
N THR A 48 -1.23 12.31 0.90
CA THR A 48 -0.94 10.93 0.53
C THR A 48 -0.52 10.09 1.73
N VAL A 49 0.37 10.59 2.58
CA VAL A 49 0.81 9.86 3.79
C VAL A 49 -0.36 9.63 4.75
N GLU A 50 -1.19 10.64 4.98
CA GLU A 50 -2.37 10.52 5.85
C GLU A 50 -3.37 9.50 5.31
N TYR A 51 -3.65 9.56 4.00
CA TYR A 51 -4.49 8.58 3.34
C TYR A 51 -3.94 7.17 3.47
N LEU A 52 -2.64 6.96 3.23
CA LEU A 52 -2.04 5.63 3.32
C LEU A 52 -2.16 5.08 4.74
N LEU A 53 -1.92 5.89 5.77
CA LEU A 53 -2.12 5.47 7.16
C LEU A 53 -3.54 4.95 7.42
N GLN A 54 -4.57 5.62 6.91
CA GLN A 54 -5.95 5.22 7.12
C GLN A 54 -6.37 4.05 6.22
N TYR A 55 -6.08 4.14 4.93
CA TYR A 55 -6.56 3.21 3.92
C TYR A 55 -5.83 1.87 4.00
N THR A 56 -4.52 1.86 4.25
CA THR A 56 -3.79 0.60 4.44
C THR A 56 -4.18 -0.12 5.73
N LEU A 57 -4.53 0.60 6.80
CA LEU A 57 -5.10 -0.04 7.99
C LEU A 57 -6.43 -0.76 7.68
N TYR A 58 -7.29 -0.12 6.90
CA TYR A 58 -8.55 -0.72 6.46
C TYR A 58 -8.35 -1.92 5.53
N HIS A 59 -7.46 -1.76 4.55
CA HIS A 59 -7.11 -2.80 3.58
C HIS A 59 -6.48 -4.02 4.27
N PHE A 60 -5.41 -3.82 5.05
CA PHE A 60 -4.76 -4.90 5.80
C PHE A 60 -5.72 -5.59 6.77
N LYS A 61 -6.62 -4.83 7.42
CA LYS A 61 -7.65 -5.43 8.27
C LYS A 61 -8.61 -6.32 7.48
N SER A 62 -8.91 -5.96 6.24
CA SER A 62 -9.77 -6.75 5.35
C SER A 62 -9.11 -8.09 5.02
N GLU A 63 -7.85 -8.07 4.61
CA GLU A 63 -7.07 -9.28 4.31
C GLU A 63 -6.85 -10.16 5.54
N GLU A 64 -6.46 -9.56 6.66
CA GLU A 64 -6.25 -10.27 7.92
C GLU A 64 -7.51 -10.98 8.39
N ASN A 65 -8.68 -10.35 8.23
CA ASN A 65 -9.95 -11.00 8.56
C ASN A 65 -10.24 -12.20 7.64
N ILE A 66 -9.90 -12.12 6.35
CA ILE A 66 -10.01 -13.25 5.42
C ILE A 66 -9.05 -14.37 5.85
N MET A 67 -7.77 -14.04 6.04
CA MET A 67 -6.75 -14.99 6.48
C MET A 67 -7.16 -15.73 7.77
N LEU A 68 -7.67 -14.99 8.77
CA LEU A 68 -8.11 -15.57 10.05
C LEU A 68 -9.31 -16.51 9.88
N ARG A 69 -10.31 -16.14 9.07
CA ARG A 69 -11.52 -16.96 8.86
C ARG A 69 -11.20 -18.29 8.19
N HIS A 70 -10.19 -18.29 7.31
CA HIS A 70 -9.79 -19.46 6.54
C HIS A 70 -8.56 -20.19 7.13
N LEU A 71 -8.13 -19.82 8.34
CA LEU A 71 -6.96 -20.42 9.01
C LEU A 71 -5.70 -20.43 8.12
N TYR A 72 -5.49 -19.33 7.39
CA TYR A 72 -4.37 -19.20 6.46
C TYR A 72 -3.03 -19.30 7.19
N GLU A 73 -2.21 -20.29 6.82
CA GLU A 73 -0.95 -20.62 7.50
C GLU A 73 0.03 -19.44 7.55
N GLY A 74 0.04 -18.60 6.50
CA GLY A 74 0.93 -17.46 6.38
C GLY A 74 0.52 -16.21 7.18
N PHE A 75 -0.58 -16.26 7.95
CA PHE A 75 -1.18 -15.09 8.61
C PHE A 75 -0.20 -14.28 9.47
N GLU A 76 0.54 -14.94 10.36
CA GLU A 76 1.42 -14.24 11.31
C GLU A 76 2.53 -13.46 10.60
N MET A 77 3.20 -14.09 9.62
CA MET A 77 4.23 -13.44 8.81
C MET A 77 3.66 -12.26 8.02
N HIS A 78 2.47 -12.44 7.43
CA HIS A 78 1.82 -11.42 6.62
C HIS A 78 1.45 -10.19 7.49
N ARG A 79 0.80 -10.42 8.64
CA ARG A 79 0.46 -9.35 9.61
C ARG A 79 1.67 -8.59 10.13
N ASP A 80 2.81 -9.28 10.31
CA ASP A 80 4.05 -8.62 10.72
C ASP A 80 4.58 -7.67 9.65
N GLN A 81 4.47 -8.04 8.36
CA GLN A 81 4.83 -7.16 7.24
C GLN A 81 3.93 -5.91 7.20
N HIS A 82 2.61 -6.08 7.36
CA HIS A 82 1.67 -4.95 7.50
C HIS A 82 2.04 -4.02 8.65
N SER A 83 2.35 -4.60 9.81
CA SER A 83 2.72 -3.84 11.01
C SER A 83 4.01 -3.04 10.79
N VAL A 84 4.96 -3.54 10.01
CA VAL A 84 6.18 -2.81 9.64
C VAL A 84 5.85 -1.63 8.73
N PHE A 85 5.03 -1.83 7.70
CA PHE A 85 4.63 -0.75 6.79
C PHE A 85 3.94 0.39 7.53
N ILE A 86 2.95 0.09 8.38
CA ILE A 86 2.24 1.11 9.17
C ILE A 86 3.20 1.92 10.05
N LYS A 87 4.20 1.28 10.68
CA LYS A 87 5.21 1.98 11.48
C LYS A 87 6.05 2.94 10.63
N ARG A 88 6.37 2.58 9.39
CA ARG A 88 7.13 3.44 8.47
C ARG A 88 6.29 4.63 8.01
N MET A 89 5.02 4.40 7.66
CA MET A 89 4.08 5.49 7.35
C MET A 89 3.94 6.48 8.51
N PHE A 90 3.81 5.97 9.75
CA PHE A 90 3.71 6.80 10.93
C PHE A 90 5.00 7.61 11.17
N LYS A 91 6.17 7.01 10.96
CA LYS A 91 7.45 7.71 11.03
C LYS A 91 7.52 8.85 10.01
N MET A 92 7.09 8.61 8.76
CA MET A 92 7.07 9.64 7.73
C MET A 92 6.09 10.77 8.06
N LYS A 93 4.90 10.45 8.58
CA LYS A 93 3.94 11.46 9.07
C LYS A 93 4.60 12.37 10.11
N LEU A 94 5.25 11.80 11.12
CA LEU A 94 5.96 12.59 12.13
C LEU A 94 7.10 13.42 11.53
N GLN A 95 7.80 12.90 10.52
CA GLN A 95 8.87 13.66 9.85
C GLN A 95 8.28 14.87 9.12
N ILE A 96 7.18 14.71 8.39
CA ILE A 96 6.46 15.81 7.72
C ILE A 96 5.99 16.85 8.73
N GLU A 97 5.40 16.42 9.84
CA GLU A 97 4.90 17.34 10.89
C GLU A 97 6.03 18.18 11.53
N ASN A 98 7.25 17.65 11.59
CA ASN A 98 8.40 18.34 12.20
C ASN A 98 9.23 19.16 11.21
N GLU A 99 9.42 18.65 10.00
CA GLU A 99 10.41 19.14 9.02
C GLU A 99 9.77 19.64 7.71
N GLY A 100 8.47 19.41 7.52
CA GLY A 100 7.77 19.60 6.26
C GLY A 100 8.05 18.46 5.26
N VAL A 101 7.54 18.62 4.04
CA VAL A 101 7.80 17.67 2.96
C VAL A 101 9.22 17.88 2.43
N THR A 102 10.11 16.95 2.75
CA THR A 102 11.51 16.99 2.28
C THR A 102 11.72 16.04 1.09
N PRO A 103 12.81 16.22 0.32
CA PRO A 103 13.20 15.25 -0.71
C PRO A 103 13.43 13.83 -0.16
N GLU A 104 13.90 13.71 1.09
CA GLU A 104 14.10 12.42 1.75
C GLU A 104 12.78 11.72 2.06
N VAL A 105 11.79 12.45 2.59
CA VAL A 105 10.43 11.92 2.81
C VAL A 105 9.81 11.49 1.49
N THR A 106 9.92 12.34 0.47
CA THR A 106 9.38 12.06 -0.86
C THR A 106 9.99 10.79 -1.46
N GLN A 107 11.31 10.62 -1.35
CA GLN A 107 11.98 9.42 -1.82
C GLN A 107 11.58 8.19 -1.00
N SER A 108 11.52 8.31 0.33
CA SER A 108 11.09 7.22 1.21
C SER A 108 9.67 6.76 0.87
N LEU A 109 8.75 7.69 0.61
CA LEU A 109 7.39 7.35 0.22
C LEU A 109 7.32 6.69 -1.16
N LYS A 110 8.16 7.10 -2.11
CA LYS A 110 8.31 6.39 -3.40
C LYS A 110 8.77 4.95 -3.19
N ASP A 111 9.77 4.72 -2.35
CA ASP A 111 10.30 3.39 -2.09
C ASP A 111 9.24 2.50 -1.42
N GLU A 112 8.48 3.03 -0.45
CA GLU A 112 7.41 2.27 0.19
C GLU A 112 6.26 1.93 -0.77
N LEU A 113 5.93 2.82 -1.71
CA LEU A 113 4.86 2.58 -2.68
C LEU A 113 5.30 1.69 -3.84
N LEU A 114 6.44 1.97 -4.47
CA LEU A 114 6.90 1.26 -5.66
C LEU A 114 7.63 -0.05 -5.32
N ASP A 115 8.43 -0.06 -4.25
CA ASP A 115 9.22 -1.24 -3.91
C ASP A 115 8.58 -2.10 -2.84
N TRP A 116 7.93 -1.52 -1.82
CA TRP A 116 7.29 -2.36 -0.80
C TRP A 116 5.88 -2.78 -1.22
N LEU A 117 4.97 -1.83 -1.48
CA LEU A 117 3.55 -2.14 -1.67
C LEU A 117 3.31 -3.00 -2.90
N ILE A 118 3.87 -2.65 -4.06
CA ILE A 118 3.70 -3.45 -5.28
C ILE A 118 4.30 -4.86 -5.13
N ASN A 119 5.50 -4.98 -4.55
CA ASN A 119 6.09 -6.30 -4.34
C ASN A 119 5.34 -7.11 -3.27
N HIS A 120 4.76 -6.45 -2.26
CA HIS A 120 3.92 -7.11 -1.26
C HIS A 120 2.67 -7.70 -1.91
N ILE A 121 1.97 -6.93 -2.74
CA ILE A 121 0.81 -7.41 -3.50
C ILE A 121 1.16 -8.63 -4.36
N ILE A 122 2.24 -8.55 -5.14
CA ILE A 122 2.66 -9.64 -6.03
C ILE A 122 3.10 -10.89 -5.25
N ALA A 123 3.89 -10.69 -4.18
CA ALA A 123 4.57 -11.79 -3.50
C ALA A 123 3.79 -12.38 -2.32
N GLN A 124 2.87 -11.64 -1.71
CA GLN A 124 2.10 -12.08 -0.54
C GLN A 124 0.61 -12.11 -0.85
N ASP A 125 0.00 -11.00 -1.24
CA ASP A 125 -1.47 -10.88 -1.35
C ASP A 125 -2.00 -11.79 -2.45
N LYS A 126 -1.26 -11.93 -3.55
CA LYS A 126 -1.59 -12.89 -4.61
C LYS A 126 -1.72 -14.34 -4.12
N LYS A 127 -1.00 -14.73 -3.06
CA LYS A 127 -1.12 -16.08 -2.48
C LYS A 127 -2.47 -16.31 -1.79
N LEU A 128 -3.20 -15.24 -1.47
CA LEU A 128 -4.56 -15.33 -0.93
C LEU A 128 -5.53 -15.91 -1.97
N SER A 129 -5.18 -15.92 -3.27
CA SER A 129 -5.97 -16.59 -4.31
C SER A 129 -6.14 -18.10 -4.08
N ALA A 130 -5.31 -18.71 -3.22
CA ALA A 130 -5.42 -20.11 -2.82
C ALA A 130 -6.51 -20.35 -1.76
N ILE A 131 -7.10 -19.29 -1.19
CA ILE A 131 -8.20 -19.39 -0.25
C ILE A 131 -9.49 -19.67 -1.03
N GLU A 132 -10.12 -20.81 -0.74
CA GLU A 132 -11.44 -21.13 -1.28
C GLU A 132 -12.50 -20.26 -0.60
N MET A 133 -13.01 -19.28 -1.34
CA MET A 133 -14.11 -18.43 -0.89
C MET A 133 -15.44 -19.18 -1.03
N GLU A 134 -16.18 -19.32 0.07
CA GLU A 134 -17.56 -19.81 -0.01
C GLU A 134 -18.42 -18.75 -0.71
N VAL A 135 -19.12 -19.16 -1.78
CA VAL A 135 -20.03 -18.31 -2.58
C VAL A 135 -21.42 -18.28 -1.98
#